data_AF-A0A803M2I5-F1
#
_entry.id   AF-A0A803M2I5-F1
#
_cell.length_a   1.000
_cell.length_b   1.000
_cell.length_c   1.000
_cell.angle_alpha   90.00
_cell.angle_beta   90.00
_cell.angle_gamma   90.00
#
_symmetry.space_group_name_H-M   'P 1'
#
loop_
_entity.id
_entity.type
_entity.pdbx_description
1 polymer ?
#
loop_
_entity_poly.entity_id
_entity_poly.type
_entity_poly.pdbx_seq_one_letter_code
_entity_poly.pdbx_strand_id
1 'polypeptide(L)'
;MNRNQVVFVNGMLHWLTVSYSCIIVFDLETDVWRKIYLPDEMSCEKGNRMYLLESYGCLSVVQISDASMDVWVMEDYEKQIWRLVDRVSLRCIRGLALGVFPISQTGDCVFLATHKQVLVYNRSTGPLCSYLMELGKAQ
;
A
#
# COMPACT_ATOMS: atom_id res chain seq x y z
N MET A 1 7.65 10.71 2.10
CA MET A 1 7.91 9.50 2.93
C MET A 1 8.85 8.59 2.16
N ASN A 2 9.79 7.93 2.83
CA ASN A 2 10.65 6.93 2.18
C ASN A 2 9.75 5.78 1.68
N ARG A 3 9.90 5.36 0.42
CA ARG A 3 9.11 4.26 -0.18
C ARG A 3 9.44 2.89 0.44
N ASN A 4 10.51 2.83 1.22
CA ASN A 4 11.00 1.61 1.86
C ASN A 4 10.50 1.50 3.30
N GLN A 5 9.18 1.54 3.49
CA GLN A 5 8.59 1.18 4.79
C GLN A 5 8.74 -0.33 5.03
N VAL A 6 9.15 -0.68 6.24
CA VAL A 6 9.11 -2.06 6.75
C VAL A 6 7.68 -2.43 7.12
N VAL A 7 7.24 -3.59 6.66
CA VAL A 7 5.98 -4.19 7.09
C VAL A 7 6.25 -5.48 7.85
N PHE A 8 5.65 -5.61 9.04
CA PHE A 8 5.74 -6.79 9.87
C PHE A 8 4.44 -7.60 9.77
N VAL A 9 4.54 -8.83 9.25
CA VAL A 9 3.42 -9.76 9.06
C VAL A 9 3.94 -11.19 9.28
N ASN A 10 3.16 -12.06 9.92
CA ASN A 10 3.49 -13.48 10.12
C ASN A 10 4.87 -13.72 10.76
N GLY A 11 5.30 -12.88 11.70
CA GLY A 11 6.61 -13.03 12.34
C GLY A 11 7.80 -12.57 11.49
N MET A 12 7.55 -11.96 10.33
CA MET A 12 8.59 -11.62 9.35
C MET A 12 8.55 -10.15 8.95
N LEU A 13 9.72 -9.61 8.63
CA LEU A 13 9.89 -8.26 8.12
C LEU A 13 9.94 -8.25 6.60
N HIS A 14 9.25 -7.31 5.98
CA HIS A 14 9.11 -7.23 4.54
C HIS A 14 9.50 -5.84 4.02
N TRP A 15 10.23 -5.81 2.92
CA TRP A 15 10.63 -4.60 2.21
C TRP A 15 10.32 -4.72 0.73
N LEU A 16 9.65 -3.72 0.18
CA LEU A 16 9.51 -3.60 -1.27
C LEU A 16 10.83 -3.10 -1.88
N THR A 17 11.30 -3.75 -2.94
CA THR A 17 12.49 -3.28 -3.67
C THR A 17 12.18 -2.01 -4.48
N VAL A 18 13.18 -1.16 -4.67
CA VAL A 18 13.04 0.10 -5.44
C VAL A 18 12.62 -0.14 -6.89
N SER A 19 13.02 -1.27 -7.47
CA SER A 19 12.64 -1.70 -8.82
C SER A 19 11.23 -2.29 -8.90
N TYR A 20 10.55 -2.47 -7.77
CA TYR A 20 9.26 -3.16 -7.65
C TYR A 20 9.27 -4.57 -8.27
N SER A 21 10.43 -5.25 -8.28
CA SER A 21 10.54 -6.58 -8.88
C SER A 21 10.25 -7.71 -7.90
N CYS A 22 10.44 -7.44 -6.61
CA CYS A 22 10.18 -8.39 -5.54
C CYS A 22 10.07 -7.68 -4.19
N ILE A 23 9.59 -8.44 -3.21
CA ILE A 23 9.61 -8.12 -1.79
C ILE A 23 10.71 -8.97 -1.16
N ILE A 24 11.63 -8.31 -0.45
CA ILE A 24 12.60 -8.98 0.40
C ILE A 24 11.95 -9.28 1.73
N VAL A 25 12.13 -10.51 2.22
CA VAL A 25 11.57 -10.97 3.48
C VAL A 25 12.70 -11.46 4.36
N PHE A 26 12.65 -11.07 5.63
CA PHE A 26 13.51 -11.57 6.68
C PHE A 26 12.67 -12.23 7.75
N ASP A 27 12.92 -13.52 7.96
CA ASP A 27 12.25 -14.32 8.97
C ASP A 27 12.96 -14.20 10.32
N LEU A 28 12.25 -13.69 11.33
CA LEU A 28 12.82 -13.43 12.65
C LEU A 28 12.97 -14.70 13.50
N GLU A 29 12.24 -15.76 13.17
CA GLU A 29 12.31 -17.04 13.89
C GLU A 29 13.47 -17.88 13.36
N THR A 30 13.65 -17.92 12.04
CA THR A 30 14.66 -18.76 11.41
C THR A 30 15.94 -18.05 11.00
N ASP A 31 15.97 -16.71 11.07
CA ASP A 31 17.09 -15.86 10.65
C ASP A 31 17.46 -16.05 9.16
N VAL A 32 16.43 -16.30 8.33
CA VAL A 32 16.57 -16.59 6.89
C VAL A 32 15.99 -15.46 6.03
N TRP A 33 16.70 -15.16 4.95
CA TRP A 33 16.26 -14.23 3.91
C TRP A 33 15.57 -14.97 2.76
N ARG A 34 14.43 -14.45 2.32
CA ARG A 34 13.74 -14.95 1.11
C ARG A 34 13.17 -13.83 0.25
N LYS A 35 12.70 -14.21 -0.94
CA LYS A 35 12.07 -13.30 -1.90
C LYS A 35 10.65 -13.75 -2.18
N ILE A 36 9.74 -12.79 -2.27
CA ILE A 36 8.38 -12.96 -2.75
C ILE A 36 8.23 -12.09 -4.00
N TYR A 37 7.62 -12.66 -5.05
CA TYR A 37 7.34 -11.90 -6.26
C TYR A 37 5.98 -11.22 -6.17
N LEU A 38 5.87 -10.06 -6.83
CA LEU A 38 4.61 -9.36 -6.98
C LEU A 38 3.72 -10.12 -7.99
N PRO A 39 2.39 -9.94 -7.93
CA PRO A 39 1.48 -10.55 -8.90
C PRO A 39 1.81 -10.10 -10.33
N ASP A 40 1.76 -11.03 -11.29
CA ASP A 40 2.08 -10.78 -12.71
C ASP A 40 1.11 -9.76 -13.34
N GLU A 41 -0.10 -9.66 -12.81
CA GLU A 41 -1.12 -8.69 -13.24
C GLU A 41 -0.76 -7.25 -12.84
N MET A 42 0.20 -7.07 -11.93
CA MET A 42 0.61 -5.76 -11.44
C MET A 42 1.55 -5.08 -12.44
N SER A 43 1.05 -4.04 -13.11
CA SER A 43 1.88 -3.31 -14.08
C SER A 43 2.94 -2.44 -13.39
N CYS A 44 4.23 -2.73 -13.65
CA CYS A 44 5.34 -1.87 -13.22
C CYS A 44 5.60 -0.71 -14.19
N GLU A 45 4.55 -0.16 -14.80
CA GLU A 45 4.65 0.96 -15.74
C GLU A 45 5.29 2.20 -15.10
N LYS A 46 5.99 3.00 -15.92
CA LYS A 46 6.62 4.25 -15.47
C LYS A 46 5.56 5.18 -14.89
N GLY A 47 5.75 5.58 -13.64
CA GLY A 47 4.84 6.48 -12.91
C GLY A 47 4.04 5.78 -11.81
N ASN A 48 3.90 4.45 -11.87
CA ASN A 48 3.25 3.69 -10.82
C ASN A 48 4.06 3.73 -9.52
N ARG A 49 3.36 3.96 -8.42
CA ARG A 49 3.95 3.97 -7.07
C ARG A 49 3.33 2.83 -6.28
N MET A 50 4.18 1.99 -5.72
CA MET A 50 3.76 0.83 -4.94
C MET A 50 4.18 1.02 -3.50
N TYR A 51 3.30 0.60 -2.60
CA TYR A 51 3.47 0.72 -1.16
C TYR A 51 3.12 -0.61 -0.52
N LEU A 52 4.00 -1.06 0.38
CA LEU A 52 3.76 -2.24 1.18
C LEU A 52 3.04 -1.83 2.46
N LEU A 53 1.98 -2.55 2.80
CA LEU A 53 1.19 -2.33 4.01
C LEU A 53 0.80 -3.67 4.64
N GLU A 54 0.40 -3.62 5.90
CA GLU A 54 -0.36 -4.70 6.54
C GLU A 54 -1.87 -4.45 6.32
N SER A 55 -2.62 -5.53 6.19
CA SER A 55 -4.09 -5.51 6.10
C SER A 55 -4.66 -6.80 6.68
N TYR A 56 -5.31 -6.72 7.84
CA TYR A 56 -5.93 -7.87 8.54
C TYR A 56 -4.99 -9.04 8.82
N GLY A 57 -3.77 -8.74 9.23
CA GLY A 57 -2.71 -9.72 9.45
C GLY A 57 -2.11 -10.28 8.16
N CYS A 58 -2.55 -9.80 6.99
CA CYS A 58 -2.01 -10.20 5.69
C CYS A 58 -1.08 -9.12 5.12
N LEU A 59 -0.14 -9.56 4.28
CA LEU A 59 0.70 -8.66 3.50
C LEU A 59 -0.12 -8.06 2.36
N SER A 60 0.00 -6.75 2.15
CA SER A 60 -0.75 -6.03 1.13
C SER A 60 0.13 -5.08 0.34
N VAL A 61 -0.18 -4.93 -0.95
CA VAL A 61 0.44 -3.96 -1.84
C VAL A 61 -0.62 -3.01 -2.35
N VAL A 62 -0.39 -1.72 -2.14
CA VAL A 62 -1.22 -0.65 -2.72
C VAL A 62 -0.46 -0.05 -3.89
N GLN A 63 -1.02 -0.18 -5.08
CA GLN A 63 -0.51 0.42 -6.30
C GLN A 63 -1.31 1.67 -6.62
N ILE A 64 -0.62 2.81 -6.80
CA ILE A 64 -1.22 4.07 -7.17
C ILE A 64 -0.67 4.49 -8.53
N SER A 65 -1.55 4.52 -9.52
CA SER A 65 -1.32 5.08 -10.86
C SER A 65 -1.97 6.46 -10.99
N ASP A 66 -1.89 7.06 -12.17
CA ASP A 66 -2.60 8.32 -12.47
C ASP A 66 -4.13 8.13 -12.56
N ALA A 67 -4.60 6.90 -12.78
CA ALA A 67 -6.01 6.61 -13.05
C ALA A 67 -6.71 5.89 -11.88
N SER A 68 -5.99 5.04 -11.16
CA SER A 68 -6.55 4.21 -10.10
C SER A 68 -5.58 3.96 -8.94
N MET A 69 -6.18 3.65 -7.79
CA MET A 69 -5.52 2.99 -6.68
C MET A 69 -6.04 1.55 -6.61
N ASP A 70 -5.14 0.59 -6.73
CA ASP A 70 -5.43 -0.84 -6.68
C ASP A 70 -4.85 -1.43 -5.39
N VAL A 71 -5.65 -2.20 -4.66
CA VAL A 71 -5.24 -2.83 -3.39
C VAL A 71 -5.19 -4.33 -3.57
N TRP A 72 -4.00 -4.88 -3.39
CA TRP A 72 -3.71 -6.31 -3.46
C TRP A 72 -3.44 -6.85 -2.07
N VAL A 73 -3.97 -8.03 -1.75
CA VAL A 73 -3.71 -8.74 -0.49
C VAL A 73 -3.20 -10.13 -0.83
N MET A 74 -2.19 -10.58 -0.09
CA MET A 74 -1.69 -11.95 -0.13
C MET A 74 -2.64 -12.84 0.66
N GLU A 75 -3.49 -13.58 -0.06
CA GLU A 75 -4.54 -14.43 0.51
C GLU A 75 -3.97 -15.76 1.02
N ASP A 76 -3.00 -16.33 0.29
CA ASP A 76 -2.24 -17.50 0.72
C ASP A 76 -0.75 -17.15 0.69
N TYR A 77 -0.16 -17.03 1.87
CA TYR A 77 1.22 -16.62 2.02
C TYR A 77 2.19 -17.67 1.47
N GLU A 78 1.96 -18.94 1.78
CA GLU A 78 2.86 -20.04 1.39
C GLU A 78 2.85 -20.27 -0.11
N LYS A 79 1.66 -20.17 -0.73
CA LYS A 79 1.53 -20.28 -2.19
C LYS A 79 1.79 -18.96 -2.93
N GLN A 80 2.02 -17.87 -2.21
CA GLN A 80 2.18 -16.51 -2.74
C GLN A 80 1.03 -16.10 -3.66
N ILE A 81 -0.20 -16.46 -3.29
CA ILE A 81 -1.40 -16.12 -4.07
C ILE A 81 -1.85 -14.72 -3.66
N TRP A 82 -1.88 -13.82 -4.64
CA TRP A 82 -2.36 -12.47 -4.48
C TRP A 82 -3.77 -12.32 -5.03
N ARG A 83 -4.55 -11.47 -4.37
CA ARG A 83 -5.91 -11.12 -4.78
C ARG A 83 -6.09 -9.62 -4.81
N LEU A 84 -6.62 -9.10 -5.92
CA LEU A 84 -7.09 -7.72 -6.01
C LEU A 84 -8.39 -7.62 -5.21
N VAL A 85 -8.34 -6.93 -4.07
CA VAL A 85 -9.51 -6.78 -3.17
C VAL A 85 -10.26 -5.48 -3.42
N ASP A 86 -9.62 -4.49 -4.05
CA ASP A 86 -10.22 -3.19 -4.29
C ASP A 86 -9.54 -2.44 -5.43
N ARG A 87 -10.32 -1.66 -6.17
CA ARG A 87 -9.86 -0.77 -7.25
C ARG A 87 -10.67 0.51 -7.24
N VAL A 88 -9.98 1.61 -6.97
CA VAL A 88 -10.56 2.93 -6.77
C VAL A 88 -10.15 3.83 -7.91
N SER A 89 -11.11 4.49 -8.57
CA SER A 89 -10.77 5.50 -9.56
C SER A 89 -10.28 6.78 -8.90
N LEU A 90 -9.09 7.26 -9.30
CA LEU A 90 -8.52 8.52 -8.82
C LEU A 90 -8.87 9.72 -9.71
N ARG A 91 -9.81 9.55 -10.65
CA ARG A 91 -10.24 10.60 -11.57
C ARG A 91 -10.72 11.86 -10.83
N CYS A 92 -11.33 11.70 -9.66
CA CYS A 92 -11.83 12.80 -8.84
C CYS A 92 -10.72 13.56 -8.09
N ILE A 93 -9.49 13.02 -8.05
CA ILE A 93 -8.35 13.61 -7.32
C ILE A 93 -7.10 13.74 -8.20
N ARG A 94 -7.24 13.86 -9.52
CA ARG A 94 -6.13 13.92 -10.51
C ARG A 94 -5.02 14.93 -10.15
N GLY A 95 -5.28 15.97 -9.36
CA GLY A 95 -4.27 16.91 -8.86
C GLY A 95 -3.55 16.52 -7.56
N LEU A 96 -4.12 15.61 -6.76
CA LEU A 96 -3.54 15.12 -5.49
C LEU A 96 -2.72 13.84 -5.69
N ALA A 97 -2.96 13.11 -6.79
CA ALA A 97 -2.35 11.82 -7.06
C ALA A 97 -0.82 11.87 -6.95
N LEU A 98 -0.13 12.86 -7.52
CA LEU A 98 1.33 12.91 -7.56
C LEU A 98 2.03 12.89 -6.18
N GLY A 99 1.35 13.33 -5.13
CA GLY A 99 1.90 13.43 -3.77
C GLY A 99 1.22 12.53 -2.73
N VAL A 100 0.18 11.78 -3.12
CA VAL A 100 -0.58 10.94 -2.19
C VAL A 100 0.14 9.61 -1.96
N PHE A 101 0.19 9.15 -0.71
CA PHE A 101 0.69 7.82 -0.36
C PHE A 101 -0.17 7.23 0.77
N PRO A 102 -0.36 5.91 0.81
CA PRO A 102 -1.08 5.26 1.89
C PRO A 102 -0.21 5.22 3.15
N ILE A 103 -0.86 5.32 4.31
CA ILE A 103 -0.23 5.24 5.63
C ILE A 103 -0.65 3.95 6.33
N SER A 104 -1.92 3.58 6.19
CA SER A 104 -2.55 2.44 6.85
C SER A 104 -3.84 2.08 6.11
N GLN A 105 -4.32 0.87 6.31
CA GLN A 105 -5.63 0.44 5.82
C GLN A 105 -6.31 -0.48 6.83
N THR A 106 -7.64 -0.47 6.76
CA THR A 106 -8.54 -1.44 7.34
C THR A 106 -9.39 -2.03 6.20
N GLY A 107 -10.33 -2.90 6.49
CA GLY A 107 -11.25 -3.41 5.45
C GLY A 107 -12.34 -2.45 5.08
N ASP A 108 -12.60 -1.46 5.91
CA ASP A 108 -13.59 -0.45 5.58
C ASP A 108 -12.95 0.77 4.94
N CYS A 109 -11.68 1.05 5.25
CA CYS A 109 -11.04 2.30 4.85
C CYS A 109 -9.56 2.17 4.45
N VAL A 110 -9.10 3.04 3.55
CA VAL A 110 -7.67 3.28 3.28
C VAL A 110 -7.33 4.70 3.70
N PHE A 111 -6.33 4.85 4.57
CA PHE A 111 -5.82 6.14 5.01
C PHE A 111 -4.67 6.58 4.11
N LEU A 112 -4.83 7.74 3.48
CA LEU A 112 -3.86 8.33 2.58
C LEU A 112 -3.35 9.64 3.16
N ALA A 113 -2.07 9.96 2.99
CA ALA A 113 -1.53 11.28 3.29
C ALA A 113 -1.10 12.01 2.03
N THR A 114 -1.22 13.33 2.11
CA THR A 114 -0.55 14.29 1.23
C THR A 114 0.32 15.20 2.10
N HIS A 115 1.01 16.15 1.48
CA HIS A 115 1.77 17.17 2.22
C HIS A 115 0.89 18.14 3.05
N LYS A 116 -0.43 18.16 2.85
CA LYS A 116 -1.34 19.12 3.54
C LYS A 116 -2.39 18.46 4.43
N GLN A 117 -2.76 17.22 4.13
CA GLN A 117 -3.96 16.61 4.70
C GLN A 117 -3.90 15.08 4.65
N VAL A 118 -4.71 14.46 5.49
CA VAL A 118 -5.01 13.03 5.47
C VAL A 118 -6.36 12.83 4.80
N LEU A 119 -6.43 11.89 3.87
CA LEU A 119 -7.65 11.50 3.18
C LEU A 119 -8.06 10.12 3.69
N VAL A 120 -9.37 9.93 3.85
CA VAL A 120 -9.94 8.63 4.18
C VAL A 120 -10.77 8.19 2.98
N TYR A 121 -10.38 7.07 2.39
CA TYR A 121 -11.20 6.40 1.39
C TYR A 121 -12.03 5.32 2.08
N ASN A 122 -13.36 5.45 2.04
CA ASN A 122 -14.27 4.42 2.55
C ASN A 122 -14.70 3.47 1.41
N ARG A 123 -14.47 2.16 1.61
CA ARG A 123 -14.77 1.11 0.62
C ARG A 123 -16.28 0.87 0.46
N SER A 124 -17.06 1.10 1.52
CA SER A 124 -18.50 0.81 1.57
C SER A 124 -19.37 1.92 0.96
N THR A 125 -18.99 3.19 1.18
CA THR A 125 -19.80 4.34 0.73
C THR A 125 -19.29 4.96 -0.56
N GLY A 126 -18.05 4.65 -0.98
CA GLY A 126 -17.28 5.52 -1.86
C GLY A 126 -17.22 6.95 -1.29
N PRO A 127 -17.01 7.96 -2.15
CA PRO A 127 -15.72 8.60 -2.47
C PRO A 127 -14.84 9.01 -1.25
N LEU A 128 -13.67 9.59 -1.54
CA LEU A 128 -12.71 10.11 -0.55
C LEU A 128 -13.33 11.24 0.29
N CYS A 129 -13.41 11.07 1.60
CA CYS A 129 -13.61 12.17 2.54
C CYS A 129 -12.24 12.74 2.93
N SER A 130 -12.02 14.03 2.68
CA SER A 130 -10.83 14.73 3.18
C SER A 130 -11.04 15.11 4.65
N TYR A 131 -10.14 14.67 5.53
CA TYR A 131 -10.06 15.21 6.87
C TYR A 131 -8.84 16.13 6.95
N LEU A 132 -9.07 17.41 7.23
CA LEU A 132 -8.00 18.33 7.59
C LEU A 132 -7.56 18.01 9.02
N MET A 133 -6.62 17.09 9.17
CA MET A 133 -5.75 17.13 10.35
C MET A 133 -4.73 18.23 10.09
N GLU A 134 -4.91 19.39 10.72
CA GLU A 134 -3.81 20.32 10.91
C GLU A 134 -2.75 19.57 11.72
N LEU A 135 -1.63 19.23 11.07
CA LEU A 135 -0.45 18.78 11.79
C LEU A 135 -0.01 19.96 12.65
N GLY A 136 -0.45 19.95 13.91
CA GLY A 136 -0.04 20.90 14.93
C GLY A 136 1.48 20.97 14.87
N LYS A 137 2.00 22.20 14.77
CA LYS A 137 3.45 22.43 14.86
C LYS A 137 3.93 21.75 16.14
N ALA A 138 4.73 20.70 16.01
CA ALA A 138 5.47 20.18 17.15
C ALA A 138 6.32 21.34 17.67
N GLN A 139 6.02 21.76 18.90
CA GLN A 139 6.67 22.87 19.59
C GLN A 139 7.95 22.41 20.25
#